data_AF-A0A2M7N9G1-F1
#
_entry.id   AF-A0A2M7N9G1-F1
#
_cell.length_a   1.000
_cell.length_b   1.000
_cell.length_c   1.000
_cell.angle_alpha   90.00
_cell.angle_beta   90.00
_cell.angle_gamma   90.00
#
_symmetry.space_group_name_H-M   'P 1'
#
loop_
_entity.id
_entity.type
_entity.pdbx_description
1 polymer ?
#
loop_
_entity_poly.entity_id
_entity_poly.type
_entity_poly.pdbx_seq_one_letter_code
_entity_poly.pdbx_strand_id
1 'polypeptide(L)'
;MNPIRTLLIVAAISLTGCAATHTNNPADPFESFNRGVYQFNDSVDKVVTKPLAKGYNAVVPAFGKQLVSNFFSNLDDVIVTANDLLQFKFAQAVSDGSRFLINSTFGVVGLLDIASRLEKHNEDFGQTMGYWGVQSG
;
A
#
# COMPACT_ATOMS: atom_id res chain seq x y z
N MET A 1 -28.25 44.20 23.82
CA MET A 1 -27.65 43.04 23.11
C MET A 1 -28.65 42.55 22.07
N ASN A 2 -28.29 42.59 20.79
CA ASN A 2 -29.23 42.20 19.72
C ASN A 2 -29.54 40.70 19.82
N PRO A 3 -30.82 40.30 19.97
CA PRO A 3 -31.19 38.90 20.19
C PRO A 3 -30.77 37.99 19.04
N ILE A 4 -30.72 38.53 17.82
CA ILE A 4 -30.23 37.85 16.61
C ILE A 4 -28.74 37.47 16.73
N ARG A 5 -27.92 38.34 17.33
CA ARG A 5 -26.48 38.11 17.49
C ARG A 5 -26.21 37.04 18.56
N THR A 6 -27.01 37.01 19.62
CA THR A 6 -26.95 35.97 20.65
C THR A 6 -27.37 34.60 20.10
N LEU A 7 -28.41 34.56 19.26
CA LEU A 7 -28.90 33.34 18.63
C LEU A 7 -27.85 32.71 17.69
N LEU A 8 -27.17 33.54 16.90
CA LEU A 8 -26.12 33.07 15.97
C LEU A 8 -24.90 32.50 16.71
N ILE A 9 -24.51 33.08 17.85
CA ILE A 9 -23.38 32.58 18.65
C ILE A 9 -23.73 31.23 19.28
N VAL A 10 -24.95 31.08 19.81
CA VAL A 10 -25.41 29.81 20.41
C VAL A 10 -25.50 28.72 19.35
N ALA A 11 -26.00 29.03 18.14
CA ALA A 11 -26.06 28.09 17.03
C ALA A 11 -24.66 27.65 16.55
N ALA A 12 -23.67 28.56 16.53
CA ALA A 12 -22.30 28.22 16.17
C ALA A 12 -21.62 27.30 17.20
N ILE A 13 -21.92 27.49 18.50
CA ILE A 13 -21.39 26.66 19.58
C ILE A 13 -22.01 25.26 19.55
N SER A 14 -23.32 25.14 19.29
CA SER A 14 -23.98 23.82 19.21
C SER A 14 -23.48 22.95 18.06
N LEU A 15 -22.99 23.55 16.97
CA LEU A 15 -22.36 22.84 15.85
C LEU A 15 -21.01 22.20 16.18
N THR A 16 -20.32 22.64 17.25
CA THR A 16 -19.02 22.07 17.66
C THR A 16 -19.15 20.76 18.45
N GLY A 17 -20.34 20.45 18.98
CA GLY A 17 -20.58 19.24 19.79
C GLY A 17 -20.55 17.93 19.00
N CYS A 18 -20.85 17.97 17.69
CA CYS A 18 -20.82 16.79 16.82
C CYS A 18 -19.42 16.39 16.35
N ALA A 19 -18.39 17.19 16.64
CA ALA A 19 -17.01 16.92 16.31
C ALA A 19 -16.21 16.38 17.50
N ALA A 20 -16.88 15.86 18.54
CA ALA A 20 -16.21 15.14 19.61
C ALA A 20 -15.57 13.87 19.03
N THR A 21 -14.28 13.96 18.70
CA THR A 21 -13.47 12.81 18.34
C THR A 21 -13.50 11.84 19.51
N HIS A 22 -14.17 10.70 19.34
CA HIS A 22 -13.99 9.58 20.25
C HIS A 22 -12.48 9.33 20.34
N THR A 23 -11.93 9.44 21.55
CA THR A 23 -10.48 9.29 21.79
C THR A 23 -10.02 7.84 21.64
N ASN A 24 -10.94 6.91 21.38
CA ASN A 24 -10.65 5.51 21.09
C ASN A 24 -11.64 5.02 20.04
N ASN A 25 -11.15 4.74 18.83
CA ASN A 25 -11.87 3.90 17.89
C ASN A 25 -11.86 2.45 18.40
N PRO A 26 -13.02 1.82 18.71
CA PRO A 26 -13.05 0.42 19.15
C PRO A 26 -12.46 -0.56 18.13
N ALA A 27 -12.44 -0.18 16.84
CA ALA A 27 -11.83 -0.96 15.77
C ALA A 27 -10.31 -0.73 15.63
N ASP A 28 -9.74 0.26 16.33
CA ASP A 28 -8.28 0.47 16.43
C ASP A 28 -7.87 0.71 17.90
N PRO A 29 -7.77 -0.36 18.71
CA PRO A 29 -7.34 -0.27 20.11
C PRO A 29 -5.95 0.35 20.30
N PHE A 30 -5.11 0.36 19.25
CA PHE A 30 -3.75 0.88 19.27
C PHE A 30 -3.62 2.26 18.63
N GLU A 31 -4.72 2.99 18.44
CA GLU A 31 -4.75 4.28 17.75
C GLU A 31 -3.71 5.27 18.28
N SER A 32 -3.57 5.40 19.61
CA SER A 32 -2.60 6.33 20.21
C SER A 32 -1.14 6.00 19.85
N PHE A 33 -0.79 4.71 19.85
CA PHE A 33 0.52 4.23 19.43
C PHE A 33 0.72 4.40 17.92
N ASN A 34 -0.26 3.97 17.12
CA ASN A 34 -0.25 4.09 15.66
C ASN A 34 -0.07 5.53 15.20
N ARG A 35 -0.74 6.49 15.86
CA ARG A 35 -0.59 7.92 15.59
C ARG A 35 0.79 8.44 15.94
N GLY A 36 1.40 7.98 17.04
CA GLY A 36 2.77 8.32 17.40
C GLY A 36 3.79 7.82 16.37
N VAL A 37 3.68 6.55 15.97
CA VAL A 37 4.52 5.96 14.91
C VAL A 37 4.30 6.67 13.57
N TYR A 38 3.06 7.00 13.24
CA TYR A 38 2.73 7.75 12.03
C TYR A 38 3.42 9.12 12.01
N GLN A 39 3.40 9.88 13.11
CA GLN A 39 4.07 11.18 13.18
C GLN A 39 5.59 11.06 13.01
N PHE A 40 6.20 10.01 13.58
CA PHE A 40 7.60 9.71 13.36
C PHE A 40 7.87 9.41 11.87
N ASN A 41 7.12 8.50 11.27
CA ASN A 41 7.26 8.12 9.86
C ASN A 41 7.05 9.30 8.91
N ASP A 42 6.06 10.16 9.17
CA ASP A 42 5.79 11.37 8.40
C ASP A 42 6.94 12.39 8.52
N SER A 43 7.55 12.50 9.70
CA SER A 43 8.74 13.33 9.88
C SER A 43 9.94 12.80 9.11
N VAL A 44 10.18 11.48 9.16
CA VAL A 44 11.22 10.80 8.38
C VAL A 44 10.97 10.95 6.87
N ASP A 45 9.73 10.82 6.41
CA ASP A 45 9.39 11.00 4.99
C ASP A 45 9.76 12.40 4.52
N LYS A 46 9.36 13.43 5.26
CA LYS A 46 9.60 14.84 4.88
C LYS A 46 11.08 15.18 4.80
N VAL A 47 11.90 14.66 5.70
CA VAL A 47 13.31 15.05 5.85
C VAL A 47 14.26 14.12 5.09
N VAL A 48 13.91 12.85 4.94
CA VAL A 48 14.81 11.81 4.40
C VAL A 48 14.20 11.15 3.16
N THR A 49 13.10 10.43 3.30
CA THR A 49 12.59 9.54 2.23
C THR A 49 12.18 10.31 0.99
N LYS A 50 11.40 11.39 1.14
CA LYS A 50 10.88 12.19 0.02
C LYS A 50 11.98 12.98 -0.70
N PRO A 51 12.93 13.66 -0.02
CA PRO A 51 14.09 14.24 -0.70
C PRO A 51 14.91 13.21 -1.49
N LEU A 52 15.16 12.02 -0.92
CA LEU A 52 15.87 10.95 -1.62
C LEU A 52 15.10 10.47 -2.86
N ALA A 53 13.78 10.23 -2.74
CA ALA A 53 12.93 9.82 -3.85
C ALA A 53 12.88 10.88 -4.97
N LYS A 54 12.87 12.18 -4.61
CA LYS A 54 12.98 13.27 -5.59
C LYS A 54 14.33 13.28 -6.29
N GLY A 55 15.43 13.09 -5.55
CA GLY A 55 16.77 12.97 -6.10
C GLY A 55 16.90 11.81 -7.09
N TYR A 56 16.41 10.63 -6.71
CA TYR A 56 16.34 9.46 -7.59
C TYR A 56 15.54 9.77 -8.86
N ASN A 57 14.37 10.40 -8.74
CA ASN A 57 13.55 10.76 -9.88
C ASN A 57 14.18 11.80 -10.81
N ALA A 58 15.02 12.68 -10.29
CA ALA A 58 15.71 13.71 -11.06
C ALA A 58 16.93 13.17 -11.80
N VAL A 59 17.65 12.20 -11.22
CA VAL A 59 18.91 11.67 -11.77
C VAL A 59 18.68 10.45 -12.67
N VAL A 60 17.72 9.58 -12.32
CA VAL A 60 17.51 8.31 -13.03
C VAL A 60 16.49 8.49 -14.18
N PRO A 61 16.87 8.18 -15.43
CA PRO A 61 15.96 8.27 -16.57
C PRO A 61 14.83 7.25 -16.48
N ALA A 62 13.71 7.52 -17.17
CA ALA A 62 12.50 6.70 -17.14
C ALA A 62 12.77 5.20 -17.39
N PHE A 63 13.64 4.89 -18.36
CA PHE A 63 14.03 3.52 -18.66
C PHE A 63 14.70 2.83 -17.47
N GLY A 64 15.66 3.48 -16.81
CA GLY A 64 16.34 2.92 -15.64
C GLY A 64 15.38 2.65 -14.48
N LYS A 65 14.43 3.56 -14.26
CA LYS A 65 13.37 3.37 -13.23
C LYS A 65 12.47 2.18 -13.57
N GLN A 66 12.14 2.01 -14.85
CA GLN A 66 11.35 0.87 -15.31
C GLN A 66 12.09 -0.45 -15.09
N LEU A 67 13.39 -0.53 -15.38
CA LEU A 67 14.18 -1.74 -15.13
C LEU A 67 14.17 -2.14 -13.65
N VAL A 68 14.36 -1.18 -12.75
CA VAL A 68 14.30 -1.41 -11.30
C VAL A 68 12.91 -1.86 -10.87
N SER A 69 11.86 -1.22 -11.39
CA SER A 69 10.47 -1.59 -11.11
C SER A 69 10.15 -3.02 -11.58
N ASN A 70 10.60 -3.38 -12.78
CA ASN A 70 10.40 -4.72 -13.34
C ASN A 70 11.13 -5.78 -12.52
N PHE A 71 12.37 -5.50 -12.11
CA PHE A 71 13.16 -6.42 -11.30
C PHE A 71 12.45 -6.79 -9.98
N PHE A 72 12.00 -5.78 -9.23
CA PHE A 72 11.26 -6.03 -7.99
C PHE A 72 9.88 -6.65 -8.24
N SER A 73 9.20 -6.27 -9.31
CA SER A 73 7.94 -6.91 -9.73
C SER A 73 8.13 -8.41 -10.06
N ASN A 74 9.26 -8.80 -10.66
CA ASN A 74 9.56 -10.19 -10.98
C ASN A 74 9.89 -11.00 -9.71
N LEU A 75 10.57 -10.39 -8.74
CA LEU A 75 10.76 -11.03 -7.43
C LEU A 75 9.44 -11.22 -6.68
N ASP A 76 8.54 -10.24 -6.78
CA ASP A 76 7.21 -10.29 -6.20
C ASP A 76 6.35 -11.41 -6.81
N ASP A 77 6.49 -11.69 -8.11
CA ASP A 77 5.79 -12.80 -8.78
C ASP A 77 6.04 -14.16 -8.10
N VAL A 78 7.18 -14.35 -7.40
CA VAL A 78 7.44 -15.57 -6.60
C VAL A 78 6.52 -15.65 -5.38
N ILE A 79 6.32 -14.53 -4.69
CA ILE A 79 5.46 -14.42 -3.52
C ILE A 79 4.01 -14.61 -3.95
N VAL A 80 3.61 -13.95 -5.05
CA VAL A 80 2.27 -14.09 -5.64
C VAL A 80 1.99 -15.54 -6.00
N THR A 81 2.88 -16.18 -6.76
CA THR A 81 2.74 -17.59 -7.15
C THR A 81 2.59 -18.52 -5.95
N ALA A 82 3.39 -18.31 -4.89
CA ALA A 82 3.29 -19.13 -3.68
C ALA A 82 1.94 -18.94 -2.98
N ASN A 83 1.44 -17.70 -2.89
CA ASN A 83 0.15 -17.41 -2.27
C ASN A 83 -1.03 -17.92 -3.11
N ASP A 84 -0.97 -17.82 -4.44
CA ASP A 84 -1.96 -18.42 -5.33
C ASP A 84 -2.11 -19.93 -5.07
N LEU A 85 -0.98 -20.64 -4.92
CA LEU A 85 -0.99 -22.06 -4.60
C LEU A 85 -1.62 -22.34 -3.24
N LEU A 86 -1.29 -21.54 -2.22
CA LEU A 86 -1.88 -21.66 -0.88
C LEU A 86 -3.38 -21.35 -0.86
N GLN A 87 -3.87 -20.55 -1.80
CA GLN A 87 -5.28 -20.22 -1.98
C GLN A 87 -5.99 -21.13 -3.00
N PHE A 88 -5.32 -22.16 -3.53
CA PHE A 88 -5.83 -23.05 -4.58
C PHE A 88 -6.23 -22.35 -5.90
N LYS A 89 -5.64 -21.20 -6.20
CA LYS A 89 -5.83 -20.42 -7.45
C LYS A 89 -4.86 -20.89 -8.54
N PHE A 90 -4.97 -22.16 -8.95
CA PHE A 90 -3.99 -22.79 -9.85
C PHE A 90 -3.77 -22.07 -11.19
N ALA A 91 -4.82 -21.47 -11.78
CA ALA A 91 -4.68 -20.73 -13.03
C ALA A 91 -3.82 -19.46 -12.86
N GLN A 92 -3.94 -18.77 -11.73
CA GLN A 92 -3.15 -17.59 -11.39
C GLN A 92 -1.70 -18.00 -11.11
N ALA A 93 -1.51 -19.01 -10.27
CA ALA A 93 -0.18 -19.58 -9.98
C ALA A 93 0.60 -19.96 -11.23
N VAL A 94 -0.06 -20.58 -12.22
CA VAL A 94 0.58 -20.93 -13.50
C VAL A 94 0.93 -19.68 -14.31
N SER A 95 0.06 -18.67 -14.34
CA SER A 95 0.32 -17.41 -15.04
C SER A 95 1.51 -16.67 -14.42
N ASP A 96 1.47 -16.38 -13.12
CA ASP A 96 2.51 -15.61 -12.41
C ASP A 96 3.82 -16.39 -12.30
N GLY A 97 3.75 -17.70 -12.10
CA GLY A 97 4.93 -18.57 -12.14
C GLY A 97 5.60 -18.57 -13.52
N SER A 98 4.80 -18.60 -14.59
CA SER A 98 5.33 -18.48 -15.96
C SER A 98 5.92 -17.10 -16.22
N ARG A 99 5.30 -16.02 -15.71
CA ARG A 99 5.85 -14.66 -15.77
C ARG A 99 7.24 -14.60 -15.14
N PHE A 100 7.38 -15.09 -13.91
CA PHE A 100 8.66 -15.17 -13.21
C PHE A 100 9.71 -15.96 -14.01
N LEU A 101 9.37 -17.15 -14.50
CA LEU A 101 10.30 -17.98 -15.24
C LEU A 101 10.76 -17.33 -16.55
N ILE A 102 9.83 -16.76 -17.32
CA ILE A 102 10.13 -16.12 -18.60
C ILE A 102 10.95 -14.85 -18.39
N ASN A 103 10.53 -13.98 -17.48
CA ASN A 103 11.22 -12.71 -17.21
C ASN A 103 12.60 -12.94 -16.56
N SER A 104 12.75 -13.95 -15.70
CA SER A 104 14.05 -14.29 -15.13
C SER A 104 15.02 -14.86 -16.17
N THR A 105 14.52 -15.71 -17.09
CA THR A 105 15.36 -16.40 -18.08
C THR A 105 15.67 -15.51 -19.29
N PHE A 106 14.65 -14.91 -19.88
CA PHE A 106 14.75 -14.15 -21.13
C PHE A 106 14.73 -12.63 -20.90
N GLY A 107 14.21 -12.19 -19.76
CA GLY A 107 14.12 -10.77 -19.40
C GLY A 107 15.30 -10.23 -18.60
N VAL A 108 16.46 -10.90 -18.64
CA VAL A 108 17.67 -10.50 -17.89
C VAL A 108 17.36 -10.40 -16.39
N VAL A 109 17.01 -11.53 -15.78
CA VAL A 109 16.70 -11.62 -14.33
C VAL A 109 15.53 -10.70 -13.93
N GLY A 110 14.58 -10.50 -14.84
CA GLY A 110 13.39 -9.68 -14.59
C GLY A 110 13.55 -8.18 -14.85
N LEU A 111 14.69 -7.70 -15.36
CA LEU A 111 14.85 -6.29 -15.74
C LEU A 111 13.92 -5.91 -16.91
N LEU A 112 13.66 -6.85 -17.83
CA LEU A 112 12.77 -6.70 -18.98
C LEU A 112 11.52 -7.56 -18.80
N ASP A 113 10.34 -6.96 -18.98
CA ASP A 113 9.05 -7.68 -18.92
C ASP A 113 8.69 -8.30 -20.28
N ILE A 114 9.29 -9.45 -20.55
CA ILE A 114 9.03 -10.27 -21.75
C ILE A 114 7.65 -10.95 -21.67
N ALA A 115 7.22 -11.30 -20.45
CA ALA A 115 5.97 -11.99 -20.17
C ALA A 115 4.75 -11.07 -20.08
N SER A 116 4.85 -9.81 -20.55
CA SER A 116 3.79 -8.78 -20.46
C SER A 116 2.42 -9.18 -21.05
N ARG A 117 2.34 -10.23 -21.88
CA ARG A 117 1.09 -10.77 -22.43
C ARG A 117 0.36 -11.73 -21.49
N LEU A 118 1.04 -12.24 -20.46
CA LEU A 118 0.43 -13.06 -19.41
C LEU A 118 -0.21 -12.14 -18.36
N GLU A 119 -1.37 -12.54 -17.86
CA GLU A 119 -2.05 -11.81 -16.79
C GLU A 119 -1.21 -11.84 -15.51
N LYS A 120 -1.03 -10.67 -14.89
CA LYS A 120 -0.34 -10.53 -13.61
C LYS A 120 -1.37 -10.40 -12.50
N HIS A 121 -1.20 -11.15 -11.41
CA HIS A 121 -2.05 -11.05 -10.23
C HIS A 121 -1.29 -10.40 -9.07
N ASN A 122 -2.02 -10.11 -7.98
CA ASN A 122 -1.45 -9.60 -6.74
C ASN A 122 -2.00 -10.43 -5.60
N GLU A 123 -1.16 -11.30 -5.05
CA GLU A 123 -1.46 -12.10 -3.86
C GLU A 123 -0.35 -11.98 -2.83
N ASP A 124 -0.72 -11.65 -1.61
CA ASP A 124 0.14 -11.62 -0.44
C ASP A 124 -0.32 -12.60 0.63
N PHE A 125 0.52 -12.80 1.64
CA PHE A 125 0.22 -13.74 2.71
C PHE A 125 -0.95 -13.29 3.60
N GLY A 126 -1.20 -11.99 3.72
CA GLY A 126 -2.36 -11.45 4.40
C GLY A 126 -3.66 -11.86 3.71
N GLN A 127 -3.70 -11.77 2.38
CA GLN A 127 -4.81 -12.26 1.57
C GLN A 127 -4.99 -13.77 1.69
N THR A 128 -3.90 -14.54 1.71
CA THR A 128 -3.95 -16.00 1.96
C THR A 128 -4.58 -16.30 3.32
N MET A 129 -4.16 -15.61 4.38
CA MET A 129 -4.77 -15.76 5.70
C MET A 129 -6.27 -15.40 5.69
N GLY A 130 -6.64 -14.33 4.98
CA GLY A 130 -8.04 -13.94 4.77
C GLY A 130 -8.85 -15.01 4.02
N TYR A 131 -8.28 -15.63 2.98
CA TYR A 131 -8.89 -16.74 2.24
C TYR A 131 -9.21 -17.93 3.16
N TRP A 132 -8.36 -18.18 4.16
CA TRP A 132 -8.55 -19.22 5.17
C TRP A 132 -9.37 -18.77 6.40
N GLY A 133 -9.96 -17.57 6.37
CA GLY A 133 -10.88 -17.08 7.40
C GLY A 133 -10.22 -16.39 8.60
N VAL A 134 -8.93 -16.05 8.53
CA VAL A 134 -8.25 -15.24 9.54
C VAL A 134 -8.63 -13.77 9.35
N GLN A 135 -9.14 -13.13 10.40
CA GLN A 135 -9.52 -11.71 10.36
C GLN A 135 -8.30 -10.80 10.52
N SER A 136 -8.35 -9.61 9.93
CA SER A 136 -7.44 -8.51 10.29
C SER A 136 -7.72 -8.14 11.74
N GLY A 137 -6.75 -8.40 12.63
CA GLY A 137 -6.87 -8.14 14.06
C GLY A 137 -7.02 -6.67 14.42
#